data_AF-A0A962C4B2-F1
#
_entry.id   AF-A0A962C4B2-F1
#
_cell.length_a   1.000
_cell.length_b   1.000
_cell.length_c   1.000
_cell.angle_alpha   90.00
_cell.angle_beta   90.00
_cell.angle_gamma   90.00
#
_symmetry.space_group_name_H-M   'P 1'
#
loop_
_entity.id
_entity.type
_entity.pdbx_description
1 polymer ?
#
loop_
_entity_poly.entity_id
_entity_poly.type
_entity_poly.pdbx_seq_one_letter_code
_entity_poly.pdbx_strand_id
1 'polypeptide(L)'
;MSAESGVPTFRDAQTGLWANFRPEELATEAAFRAHPQRVWAWYQWRRQEVAKVQPNAGHLALAQFAAQHPGRLTLVTQNVD
;
A
#
# COMPACT_ATOMS: atom_id res chain seq x y z
N MET A 1 8.08 -1.72 -5.01
CA MET A 1 8.42 -2.71 -3.97
C MET A 1 7.24 -3.64 -3.70
N SER A 2 6.09 -3.18 -3.20
CA SER A 2 4.93 -4.05 -2.85
C SER A 2 4.17 -4.66 -4.04
N ALA A 3 4.32 -4.11 -5.24
CA ALA A 3 3.67 -4.63 -6.46
C ALA A 3 4.07 -6.09 -6.75
N GLU A 4 5.36 -6.41 -6.62
CA GLU A 4 5.89 -7.77 -6.84
C GLU A 4 5.50 -8.74 -5.72
N SER A 5 4.98 -8.23 -4.61
CA SER A 5 4.33 -9.02 -3.56
C SER A 5 2.85 -9.30 -3.85
N GLY A 6 2.29 -8.78 -4.96
CA GLY A 6 0.88 -8.92 -5.30
C GLY A 6 -0.02 -7.85 -4.70
N VAL A 7 0.54 -6.80 -4.07
CA VAL A 7 -0.25 -5.64 -3.63
C VAL A 7 -0.65 -4.84 -4.87
N PRO A 8 -1.96 -4.63 -5.12
CA PRO A 8 -2.40 -3.78 -6.23
C PRO A 8 -1.79 -2.39 -6.09
N THR A 9 -1.12 -1.92 -7.15
CA THR A 9 -0.59 -0.55 -7.14
C THR A 9 -1.72 0.45 -7.39
N PHE A 10 -1.46 1.71 -7.10
CA PHE A 10 -2.44 2.76 -7.32
C PHE A 10 -2.56 3.18 -8.78
N ARG A 11 -1.43 3.35 -9.48
CA ARG A 11 -1.33 4.07 -10.77
C ARG A 11 -1.08 3.17 -11.98
N ASP A 12 -1.00 1.86 -11.81
CA ASP A 12 -0.81 0.96 -12.95
C ASP A 12 -1.99 1.07 -13.93
N ALA A 13 -1.70 1.25 -15.22
CA ALA A 13 -2.69 1.58 -16.23
C ALA A 13 -3.65 0.42 -16.57
N GLN A 14 -3.29 -0.82 -16.24
CA GLN A 14 -4.10 -2.01 -16.53
C GLN A 14 -4.68 -2.66 -15.28
N THR A 15 -4.04 -2.48 -14.11
CA THR A 15 -4.39 -3.19 -12.86
C THR A 15 -4.47 -2.28 -11.64
N GLY A 16 -4.23 -0.98 -11.81
CA GLY A 16 -4.19 -0.01 -10.72
C GLY A 16 -5.56 0.22 -10.09
N LEU A 17 -5.60 0.41 -8.78
CA LEU A 17 -6.86 0.68 -8.07
C LEU A 17 -7.58 1.93 -8.61
N TRP A 18 -6.84 2.90 -9.17
CA TRP A 18 -7.42 4.09 -9.79
C TRP A 18 -8.04 3.88 -11.17
N ALA A 19 -7.86 2.70 -11.79
CA ALA A 19 -8.60 2.33 -12.99
C ALA A 19 -10.07 2.01 -12.67
N ASN A 20 -10.37 1.60 -11.43
CA ASN A 20 -11.70 1.18 -10.99
C ASN A 20 -12.36 2.16 -9.99
N PHE A 21 -11.58 3.07 -9.41
CA PHE A 21 -12.07 4.03 -8.41
C PHE A 21 -11.43 5.41 -8.63
N ARG A 22 -12.11 6.49 -8.24
CA ARG A 22 -11.56 7.85 -8.34
C ARG A 22 -10.83 8.25 -7.04
N PRO A 23 -9.55 8.65 -7.09
CA PRO A 23 -8.79 9.08 -5.92
C PRO A 23 -9.43 10.15 -5.07
N GLU A 24 -10.05 11.10 -5.74
CA GLU A 24 -10.67 12.26 -5.11
C GLU A 24 -11.84 11.86 -4.21
N GLU A 25 -12.47 10.71 -4.49
CA GLU A 25 -13.64 10.19 -3.77
C GLU A 25 -13.28 9.24 -2.62
N LEU A 26 -12.00 8.87 -2.45
CA LEU A 26 -11.57 7.85 -1.49
C LEU A 26 -10.36 8.22 -0.64
N ALA A 27 -9.44 9.02 -1.16
CA ALA A 27 -8.16 9.34 -0.49
C ALA A 27 -8.03 10.83 -0.16
N THR A 28 -9.15 11.50 0.14
CA THR A 28 -9.18 12.89 0.60
C THR A 28 -9.97 13.02 1.90
N GLU A 29 -9.59 14.00 2.72
CA GLU A 29 -10.29 14.31 3.97
C GLU A 29 -11.75 14.70 3.70
N ALA A 30 -11.99 15.52 2.67
CA ALA A 30 -13.32 15.94 2.26
C ALA A 30 -14.20 14.75 1.87
N ALA A 31 -13.67 13.78 1.11
CA ALA A 31 -14.42 12.57 0.76
C ALA A 31 -14.75 11.70 1.97
N PHE A 32 -13.82 11.58 2.93
CA PHE A 32 -14.09 10.86 4.18
C PHE A 32 -15.20 11.55 4.98
N ARG A 33 -15.19 12.88 5.08
CA ARG A 33 -16.28 13.62 5.76
C ARG A 33 -17.63 13.47 5.05
N ALA A 34 -17.63 13.51 3.73
CA ALA A 34 -18.86 13.40 2.94
C ALA A 34 -19.45 11.97 2.97
N HIS A 35 -18.61 10.94 2.87
CA HIS A 35 -19.03 9.54 2.73
C HIS A 35 -18.14 8.58 3.57
N PRO A 36 -18.13 8.69 4.91
CA PRO A 36 -17.19 7.96 5.76
C PRO A 36 -17.32 6.43 5.63
N GLN A 37 -18.54 5.92 5.51
CA GLN A 37 -18.78 4.47 5.37
C GLN A 37 -18.17 3.90 4.08
N ARG A 38 -18.26 4.63 2.96
CA ARG A 38 -17.72 4.22 1.67
C ARG A 38 -16.19 4.19 1.73
N VAL A 39 -15.59 5.27 2.21
CA VAL A 39 -14.14 5.37 2.36
C VAL A 39 -13.63 4.27 3.30
N TRP A 40 -14.31 4.05 4.44
CA TRP A 40 -13.93 3.02 5.39
C TRP A 40 -14.04 1.60 4.83
N ALA A 41 -15.13 1.29 4.11
CA ALA A 41 -15.29 0.01 3.45
C ALA A 41 -14.17 -0.26 2.44
N TRP A 42 -13.75 0.76 1.69
CA TRP A 42 -12.64 0.65 0.74
C TRP A 42 -11.30 0.38 1.43
N TYR A 43 -10.98 1.12 2.51
CA TYR A 43 -9.76 0.84 3.28
C TYR A 43 -9.81 -0.52 3.99
N GLN A 44 -10.98 -0.97 4.44
CA GLN A 44 -11.14 -2.32 5.01
C GLN A 44 -10.88 -3.41 3.99
N TRP A 45 -11.40 -3.28 2.77
CA TRP A 45 -11.10 -4.19 1.68
C TRP A 45 -9.60 -4.20 1.37
N ARG A 46 -8.95 -3.03 1.27
CA ARG A 46 -7.50 -2.95 1.05
C ARG A 46 -6.68 -3.66 2.12
N ARG A 47 -7.07 -3.51 3.40
CA ARG A 47 -6.43 -4.24 4.52
C ARG A 47 -6.54 -5.76 4.35
N GLN A 48 -7.69 -6.24 3.89
CA GLN A 48 -7.90 -7.68 3.64
C GLN A 48 -7.04 -8.19 2.47
N GLU A 49 -6.85 -7.39 1.42
CA GLU A 49 -5.97 -7.76 0.30
C GLU A 49 -4.50 -7.78 0.72
N VAL A 50 -4.03 -6.79 1.48
CA VAL A 50 -2.64 -6.79 1.96
C VAL A 50 -2.37 -7.96 2.91
N ALA A 51 -3.33 -8.34 3.75
CA ALA A 51 -3.16 -9.47 4.65
C ALA A 51 -2.92 -10.82 3.93
N LYS A 52 -3.19 -10.91 2.62
CA LYS A 52 -2.99 -12.12 1.81
C LYS A 52 -1.61 -12.20 1.17
N VAL A 53 -0.84 -11.12 1.19
CA VAL A 53 0.45 -11.06 0.49
C VAL A 53 1.64 -11.28 1.44
N GLN A 54 2.81 -11.57 0.88
CA GLN A 54 4.05 -11.76 1.62
C GLN A 54 5.15 -10.81 1.10
N PRO A 55 6.10 -10.38 1.96
CA PRO A 55 7.24 -9.59 1.51
C PRO A 55 8.05 -10.33 0.44
N ASN A 56 8.32 -9.67 -0.68
CA ASN A 56 9.21 -10.21 -1.71
C ASN A 56 10.70 -10.12 -1.33
N ALA A 57 11.56 -10.66 -2.19
CA ALA A 57 13.01 -10.68 -2.01
C ALA A 57 13.63 -9.30 -1.75
N GLY A 58 13.10 -8.22 -2.34
CA GLY A 58 13.59 -6.86 -2.10
C GLY A 58 13.34 -6.38 -0.67
N HIS A 59 12.15 -6.65 -0.12
CA HIS A 59 11.85 -6.33 1.29
C HIS A 59 12.75 -7.14 2.23
N LEU A 60 12.93 -8.43 1.95
CA LEU A 60 13.77 -9.32 2.76
C LEU A 60 15.24 -8.89 2.73
N ALA A 61 15.74 -8.46 1.57
CA ALA A 61 17.11 -7.96 1.43
C ALA A 61 17.35 -6.69 2.27
N LEU A 62 16.40 -5.75 2.27
CA LEU A 62 16.49 -4.55 3.12
C LEU A 62 16.46 -4.89 4.61
N ALA A 63 15.59 -5.81 5.02
CA ALA A 63 15.53 -6.28 6.40
C ALA A 63 16.83 -6.97 6.82
N GLN A 64 17.39 -7.82 5.96
CA GLN A 64 18.66 -8.50 6.20
C GLN A 64 19.83 -7.53 6.31
N PHE A 65 19.90 -6.53 5.43
CA PHE A 65 20.93 -5.49 5.49
C PHE A 65 20.83 -4.68 6.80
N ALA A 66 19.63 -4.29 7.21
CA ALA A 66 19.42 -3.58 8.48
C ALA A 66 19.92 -4.39 9.69
N ALA A 67 19.64 -5.70 9.70
CA ALA A 67 20.05 -6.60 10.78
C ALA A 67 21.57 -6.80 10.83
N GLN A 68 22.23 -6.89 9.67
CA GLN A 68 23.69 -7.07 9.57
C GLN A 68 24.48 -5.78 9.84
N HIS A 69 23.84 -4.62 9.66
CA HIS A 69 24.49 -3.30 9.75
C HIS A 69 23.70 -2.34 10.64
N PRO A 70 23.64 -2.58 11.96
CA PRO A 70 22.86 -1.77 12.88
C PRO A 70 23.27 -0.29 12.81
N GLY A 71 22.27 0.60 12.69
CA GLY A 71 22.46 2.05 12.60
C GLY A 71 22.92 2.57 11.23
N ARG A 72 23.08 1.71 10.21
CA ARG A 72 23.55 2.13 8.87
C ARG A 72 22.44 2.31 7.83
N LEU A 73 21.20 1.99 8.17
CA LEU A 73 20.06 2.13 7.28
C LEU A 73 18.92 2.88 7.97
N THR A 74 18.37 3.87 7.28
CA THR A 74 17.06 4.45 7.57
C THR A 74 16.14 4.14 6.39
N LEU A 75 15.07 3.39 6.65
CA LEU A 75 14.07 3.07 5.64
C LEU A 75 12.92 4.07 5.72
N VAL A 76 12.71 4.84 4.66
CA VAL A 76 11.57 5.75 4.50
C VAL A 76 10.70 5.21 3.38
N THR A 77 9.42 4.99 3.64
CA THR A 77 8.48 4.43 2.66
C THR A 77 7.25 5.32 2.50
N GLN A 78 6.71 5.35 1.29
CA GLN A 78 5.41 5.95 0.97
C GLN A 78 4.30 4.90 0.96
N ASN A 79 4.66 3.61 1.00
CA ASN A 79 3.68 2.55 0.93
C ASN A 79 2.93 2.46 2.26
N VAL A 80 1.62 2.23 2.14
CA VAL A 80 0.69 2.02 3.25
C VAL A 80 0.04 0.64 3.13
N ASP A 81 0.80 -0.32 2.58
CA ASP A 81 0.43 -1.73 2.68
C ASP A 81 0.24 -2.12 4.16
#